data_AF-A0A4R1VXQ3-F1
#
_entry.id   AF-A0A4R1VXQ3-F1
#
_cell.length_a   1.000
_cell.length_b   1.000
_cell.length_c   1.000
_cell.angle_alpha   90.00
_cell.angle_beta   90.00
_cell.angle_gamma   90.00
#
_symmetry.space_group_name_H-M   'P 1'
#
loop_
_entity.id
_entity.type
_entity.pdbx_description
1 polymer ?
#
loop_
_entity_poly.entity_id
_entity_poly.type
_entity_poly.pdbx_seq_one_letter_code
_entity_poly.pdbx_strand_id
1 'polypeptide(L)'
;MTGRGVEWVLLWDGRRWPGRVRDGLPEFTFGQAPSGLSTRRQLRERGLCRGGQEPFARLTWKRDRRFAWLYVDDKARAKRTPSDKQLAAVNKALAARKVCAQCGPVDHYVRTSDQLCGDCHTAGATPTASGTAGWRTVQRWQEEAPDADDEAQDRADNAADEHGAGRLERHEGSAVAARAAEALAQSAARFDHTDRAEPHGGGEAERDEELARWHDDDRAARLTAEQADISASQAQWRDERGVA
;
A
#
# COMPACT_ATOMS: atom_id res chain seq x y z
N MET A 1 12.20 24.91 33.48
CA MET A 1 11.50 23.79 34.13
C MET A 1 10.09 24.26 34.50
N THR A 2 9.16 24.19 33.56
CA THR A 2 7.74 24.51 33.82
C THR A 2 7.08 23.28 34.44
N GLY A 3 6.50 23.46 35.63
CA GLY A 3 5.87 22.40 36.40
C GLY A 3 4.84 21.64 35.58
N ARG A 4 4.99 20.31 35.53
CA ARG A 4 3.95 19.39 35.03
C ARG A 4 2.81 19.37 36.05
N GLY A 5 1.98 20.42 36.05
CA GLY A 5 0.76 20.45 36.82
C GLY A 5 -0.13 19.29 36.37
N VAL A 6 -0.51 18.43 37.30
CA VAL A 6 -1.60 17.48 37.09
C VAL A 6 -2.89 18.29 37.22
N GLU A 7 -3.60 18.44 36.12
CA GLU A 7 -4.92 19.05 36.08
C GLU A 7 -5.99 17.95 36.11
N TRP A 8 -7.12 18.24 36.73
CA TRP A 8 -8.26 17.34 36.75
C TRP A 8 -9.14 17.61 35.53
N VAL A 9 -8.99 16.80 34.49
CA VAL A 9 -9.80 16.91 33.28
C VAL A 9 -11.14 16.19 33.44
N LEU A 10 -12.21 16.77 32.89
CA LEU A 10 -13.52 16.15 32.82
C LEU A 10 -13.62 15.26 31.57
N LEU A 11 -13.97 13.99 31.76
CA LEU A 11 -14.17 13.01 30.68
C LEU A 11 -15.58 13.14 30.06
N TRP A 12 -15.79 12.48 28.92
CA TRP A 12 -17.07 12.48 28.19
C TRP A 12 -18.23 11.87 28.98
N ASP A 13 -17.94 11.06 29.99
CA ASP A 13 -18.90 10.37 30.86
C ASP A 13 -19.04 11.03 32.24
N GLY A 14 -18.46 12.23 32.42
CA GLY A 14 -18.51 12.99 33.66
C GLY A 14 -17.49 12.57 34.72
N ARG A 15 -16.66 11.55 34.49
CA ARG A 15 -15.55 11.21 35.40
C ARG A 15 -14.48 12.31 35.37
N ARG A 16 -13.82 12.53 36.50
CA ARG A 16 -12.62 13.39 36.60
C ARG A 16 -11.38 12.52 36.57
N TRP A 17 -10.40 12.88 35.75
CA TRP A 17 -9.17 12.09 35.59
C TRP A 17 -7.93 12.99 35.65
N PRO A 18 -6.80 12.54 36.24
CA PRO A 18 -5.56 13.30 36.19
C PRO A 18 -5.01 13.36 34.77
N GLY A 19 -4.73 14.56 34.29
CA GLY A 19 -4.18 14.79 32.96
C GLY A 19 -3.55 16.18 32.85
N ARG A 20 -3.29 16.59 31.61
CA ARG A 20 -2.98 17.99 31.27
C ARG A 20 -4.03 18.49 30.29
N VAL A 21 -4.19 19.79 30.17
CA VAL A 21 -4.93 20.38 29.05
C VAL A 21 -3.94 21.05 28.12
N ARG A 22 -4.03 20.75 26.82
CA ARG A 22 -3.23 21.40 25.79
C ARG A 22 -4.10 21.71 24.59
N ASP A 23 -4.05 22.97 24.15
CA ASP A 23 -4.83 23.46 23.01
C ASP A 23 -6.35 23.21 23.19
N GLY A 24 -6.84 23.28 24.44
CA GLY A 24 -8.24 23.02 24.79
C GLY A 24 -8.64 21.55 24.86
N LEU A 25 -7.73 20.61 24.59
CA LEU A 25 -7.98 19.18 24.65
C LEU A 25 -7.26 18.53 25.85
N PRO A 26 -7.91 17.58 26.55
CA PRO A 26 -7.23 16.71 27.49
C PRO A 26 -6.04 15.99 26.84
N GLU A 27 -4.94 15.93 27.56
CA GLU A 27 -3.72 15.25 27.19
C GLU A 27 -3.31 14.28 28.30
N PHE A 28 -3.07 13.03 27.91
CA PHE A 28 -2.60 11.97 28.77
C PHE A 28 -1.22 11.49 28.31
N THR A 29 -0.37 11.11 29.25
CA THR A 29 0.90 10.46 28.90
C THR A 29 0.68 8.97 28.66
N PHE A 30 1.66 8.32 28.05
CA PHE A 30 1.65 6.87 27.83
C PHE A 30 1.32 6.10 29.12
N GLY A 31 0.32 5.22 29.06
CA GLY A 31 -0.15 4.43 30.20
C GLY A 31 -1.08 5.16 31.17
N GLN A 32 -1.32 6.46 31.01
CA GLN A 32 -2.19 7.24 31.90
C GLN A 32 -3.58 7.54 31.32
N ALA A 33 -3.84 7.14 30.07
CA ALA A 33 -5.16 7.36 29.47
C ALA A 33 -6.22 6.47 30.15
N PRO A 34 -7.39 7.04 30.50
CA PRO A 34 -8.47 6.28 31.13
C PRO A 34 -9.10 5.27 30.17
N SER A 35 -9.78 4.26 30.74
CA SER A 35 -10.57 3.29 29.98
C SER A 35 -11.75 3.95 29.27
N GLY A 36 -12.09 3.45 28.07
CA GLY A 36 -13.14 4.00 27.21
C GLY A 36 -12.63 5.02 26.18
N LEU A 37 -11.33 5.29 26.17
CA LEU A 37 -10.64 5.98 25.09
C LEU A 37 -9.74 5.01 24.32
N SER A 38 -9.85 5.05 22.99
CA SER A 38 -8.98 4.29 22.10
C SER A 38 -8.38 5.15 21.02
N THR A 39 -7.15 4.80 20.62
CA THR A 39 -6.53 5.34 19.42
C THR A 39 -7.24 4.81 18.17
N ARG A 40 -7.07 5.50 17.04
CA ARG A 40 -7.59 5.04 15.73
C ARG A 40 -7.12 3.61 15.39
N ARG A 41 -5.91 3.23 15.81
CA ARG A 41 -5.37 1.88 15.57
C ARG A 41 -6.08 0.83 16.42
N GLN A 42 -6.25 1.10 17.72
CA GLN A 42 -6.99 0.21 18.63
C GLN A 42 -8.45 0.03 18.22
N LEU A 43 -9.13 1.09 17.74
CA LEU A 43 -10.47 0.95 17.18
C LEU A 43 -10.48 0.04 15.95
N ARG A 44 -9.50 0.19 15.04
CA ARG A 44 -9.40 -0.65 13.84
C ARG A 44 -9.17 -2.12 14.17
N GLU A 45 -8.35 -2.42 15.18
CA GLU A 45 -8.12 -3.79 15.68
C GLU A 45 -9.42 -4.44 16.19
N ARG A 46 -10.34 -3.63 16.73
CA ARG A 46 -11.67 -4.07 17.18
C ARG A 46 -12.74 -4.06 16.07
N GLY A 47 -12.37 -3.81 14.81
CA GLY A 47 -13.34 -3.69 13.71
C GLY A 47 -14.19 -2.41 13.77
N LEU A 48 -13.80 -1.43 14.58
CA LEU A 48 -14.50 -0.16 14.76
C LEU A 48 -13.81 0.97 13.96
N CYS A 49 -14.59 2.00 13.69
CA CYS A 49 -14.14 3.27 13.15
C CYS A 49 -14.61 4.40 14.07
N ARG A 50 -13.96 5.57 13.96
CA ARG A 50 -14.25 6.75 14.79
C ARG A 50 -15.66 7.33 14.62
N GLY A 51 -16.47 6.85 13.67
CA GLY A 51 -17.88 7.25 13.57
C GLY A 51 -18.13 8.73 13.24
N GLY A 52 -17.13 9.46 12.75
CA GLY A 52 -17.21 10.88 12.43
C GLY A 52 -16.93 11.83 13.61
N GLN A 53 -16.62 11.30 14.80
CA GLN A 53 -16.34 12.14 15.96
C GLN A 53 -14.98 12.85 15.85
N GLU A 54 -14.91 14.05 16.40
CA GLU A 54 -13.66 14.76 16.64
C GLU A 54 -12.84 14.08 17.76
N PRO A 55 -11.50 14.22 17.76
CA PRO A 55 -10.67 13.72 18.84
C PRO A 55 -11.10 14.27 20.20
N PHE A 56 -11.26 13.40 21.19
CA PHE A 56 -11.57 13.83 22.55
C PHE A 56 -10.31 14.26 23.31
N ALA A 57 -9.21 13.54 23.12
CA ALA A 57 -7.97 13.76 23.86
C ALA A 57 -6.73 13.41 23.03
N ARG A 58 -5.57 13.80 23.54
CA ARG A 58 -4.26 13.46 22.98
C ARG A 58 -3.50 12.52 23.91
N LEU A 59 -2.92 11.46 23.36
CA LEU A 59 -1.96 10.61 24.05
C LEU A 59 -0.55 11.03 23.61
N THR A 60 0.33 11.43 24.54
CA THR A 60 1.73 11.78 24.22
C THR A 60 2.74 10.83 24.84
N TRP A 61 3.86 10.63 24.13
CA TRP A 61 4.97 9.81 24.62
C TRP A 61 6.31 10.23 23.98
N LYS A 62 7.41 9.62 24.44
CA LYS A 62 8.79 10.00 24.09
C LYS A 62 9.04 11.51 24.30
N ARG A 63 8.74 12.01 25.51
CA ARG A 63 8.90 13.44 25.89
C ARG A 63 8.15 14.37 24.92
N ASP A 64 6.87 14.08 24.69
CA ASP A 64 5.97 14.80 23.79
C ASP A 64 6.39 14.88 22.30
N ARG A 65 7.39 14.09 21.87
CA ARG A 65 7.80 14.00 20.45
C ARG A 65 6.84 13.20 19.59
N ARG A 66 6.03 12.33 20.20
CA ARG A 66 5.03 11.53 19.50
C ARG A 66 3.70 11.68 20.18
N PHE A 67 2.65 11.69 19.37
CA PHE A 67 1.29 11.76 19.86
C PHE A 67 0.34 10.92 19.03
N ALA A 68 -0.80 10.58 19.63
CA ALA A 68 -1.92 9.92 18.98
C ALA A 68 -3.22 10.53 19.48
N TRP A 69 -4.20 10.62 18.58
CA TRP A 69 -5.55 11.03 18.95
C TRP A 69 -6.30 9.90 19.65
N LEU A 70 -7.00 10.27 20.71
CA LEU A 70 -7.89 9.40 21.47
C LEU A 70 -9.34 9.74 21.15
N TYR A 71 -10.12 8.70 20.97
CA TYR A 71 -11.52 8.73 20.58
C TYR A 71 -12.35 7.98 21.60
N VAL A 72 -13.58 8.42 21.83
CA VAL A 72 -14.51 7.75 22.74
C VAL A 72 -15.00 6.46 22.11
N ASP A 73 -14.87 5.35 22.82
CA ASP A 73 -15.25 4.02 22.36
C ASP A 73 -16.76 3.92 22.12
N ASP A 74 -17.58 4.50 23.00
CA ASP A 74 -19.05 4.45 22.92
C ASP A 74 -19.62 5.16 21.68
N LYS A 75 -18.88 6.13 21.13
CA LYS A 75 -19.23 6.87 19.91
C LYS A 75 -18.64 6.24 18.66
N ALA A 76 -17.81 5.21 18.80
CA ALA A 76 -17.28 4.47 17.68
C ALA A 76 -18.39 3.70 16.97
N ARG A 77 -18.20 3.45 15.67
CA ARG A 77 -19.17 2.72 14.85
C ARG A 77 -18.48 1.53 14.20
N ALA A 78 -19.22 0.45 13.94
CA ALA A 78 -18.72 -0.66 13.15
C ALA A 78 -18.15 -0.15 11.82
N LYS A 79 -16.97 -0.64 11.45
CA LYS A 79 -16.36 -0.32 10.15
C LYS A 79 -17.26 -0.92 9.06
N ARG A 80 -17.61 -0.13 8.05
CA ARG A 80 -18.34 -0.62 6.87
C ARG A 80 -17.50 -1.64 6.12
N THR A 81 -18.09 -2.79 5.82
CA THR A 81 -17.52 -3.80 4.91
C THR A 81 -17.85 -3.39 3.47
N PRO A 82 -16.85 -3.26 2.59
CA PRO A 82 -17.11 -2.99 1.17
C PRO A 82 -17.86 -4.17 0.52
N SER A 83 -18.75 -3.88 -0.42
CA SER A 83 -19.39 -4.91 -1.24
C SER A 83 -18.45 -5.45 -2.32
N ASP A 84 -18.77 -6.62 -2.89
CA ASP A 84 -17.94 -7.24 -3.95
C ASP A 84 -17.78 -6.32 -5.16
N LYS A 85 -18.84 -5.61 -5.55
CA LYS A 85 -18.78 -4.59 -6.62
C LYS A 85 -17.80 -3.45 -6.29
N GLN A 86 -17.75 -3.01 -5.03
CA GLN A 86 -16.80 -2.00 -4.60
C GLN A 86 -15.37 -2.53 -4.59
N LEU A 87 -15.17 -3.78 -4.16
CA LEU A 87 -13.87 -4.43 -4.20
C LEU A 87 -13.37 -4.60 -5.64
N ALA A 88 -14.23 -5.05 -6.55
CA ALA A 88 -13.94 -5.16 -7.98
C ALA A 88 -13.54 -3.81 -8.58
N ALA A 89 -14.29 -2.74 -8.27
CA ALA A 89 -13.97 -1.39 -8.73
C ALA A 89 -12.61 -0.90 -8.20
N VAL A 90 -12.29 -1.18 -6.93
CA VAL A 90 -10.98 -0.86 -6.35
C VAL A 90 -9.87 -1.66 -7.02
N ASN A 91 -10.07 -2.96 -7.25
CA ASN A 91 -9.09 -3.81 -7.93
C ASN A 91 -8.83 -3.31 -9.35
N LYS A 92 -9.86 -2.93 -10.11
CA LYS A 92 -9.74 -2.32 -11.44
C LYS A 92 -8.94 -1.02 -11.39
N ALA A 93 -9.20 -0.16 -10.40
CA ALA A 93 -8.45 1.07 -10.20
C ALA A 93 -6.99 0.82 -9.82
N LEU A 94 -6.70 -0.19 -8.98
CA LEU A 94 -5.34 -0.56 -8.61
C LEU A 94 -4.58 -1.17 -9.78
N ALA A 95 -5.21 -2.02 -10.58
CA ALA A 95 -4.62 -2.57 -11.81
C ALA A 95 -4.26 -1.44 -12.79
N ALA A 96 -5.14 -0.46 -12.98
CA ALA A 96 -4.88 0.69 -13.83
C ALA A 96 -3.70 1.57 -13.38
N ARG A 97 -3.31 1.51 -12.09
CA ARG A 97 -2.12 2.19 -11.54
C ARG A 97 -0.82 1.40 -11.72
N LYS A 98 -0.91 0.17 -12.22
CA LYS A 98 0.22 -0.74 -12.43
C LYS A 98 0.50 -0.95 -13.93
N VAL A 99 0.29 0.08 -14.74
CA VAL A 99 0.51 0.03 -16.19
C VAL A 99 1.50 1.11 -16.56
N CYS A 100 2.66 0.71 -17.06
CA CYS A 100 3.68 1.58 -17.62
C CYS A 100 3.30 1.94 -19.06
N ALA A 101 3.45 3.20 -19.43
CA ALA A 101 3.20 3.68 -20.78
C ALA A 101 4.19 3.15 -21.82
N GLN A 102 5.32 2.56 -21.41
CA GLN A 102 6.32 2.00 -22.31
C GLN A 102 6.28 0.46 -22.35
N CYS A 103 6.39 -0.22 -21.21
CA CYS A 103 6.49 -1.69 -21.14
C CYS A 103 5.18 -2.40 -20.76
N GLY A 104 4.11 -1.67 -20.40
CA GLY A 104 2.81 -2.25 -20.10
C GLY A 104 2.62 -2.64 -18.62
N PRO A 105 1.79 -3.66 -18.32
CA PRO A 105 1.48 -4.06 -16.95
C PRO A 105 2.72 -4.47 -16.14
N VAL A 106 2.80 -4.00 -14.90
CA VAL A 106 3.88 -4.30 -13.94
C VAL A 106 3.29 -4.72 -12.57
N ASP A 107 4.10 -5.25 -11.67
CA ASP A 107 3.66 -5.70 -10.34
C ASP A 107 3.60 -4.58 -9.27
N HIS A 108 4.28 -3.47 -9.53
CA HIS A 108 4.42 -2.31 -8.66
C HIS A 108 3.63 -1.09 -9.16
N TYR A 109 3.46 -0.07 -8.32
CA TYR A 109 2.76 1.15 -8.71
C TYR A 109 3.61 2.02 -9.62
N VAL A 110 3.00 2.46 -10.72
CA VAL A 110 3.61 3.35 -11.70
C VAL A 110 3.44 4.80 -11.28
N ARG A 111 4.45 5.62 -11.55
CA ARG A 111 4.43 7.06 -11.26
C ARG A 111 3.40 7.76 -12.13
N THR A 112 2.67 8.71 -11.54
CA THR A 112 1.62 9.43 -12.27
C THR A 112 2.15 10.54 -13.16
N SER A 113 3.33 11.08 -12.87
CA SER A 113 3.92 12.24 -13.57
C SER A 113 4.32 11.95 -15.01
N ASP A 114 4.99 10.82 -15.23
CA ASP A 114 5.50 10.38 -16.54
C ASP A 114 4.84 9.09 -17.03
N GLN A 115 4.03 8.43 -16.19
CA GLN A 115 3.40 7.14 -16.50
C GLN A 115 4.44 6.03 -16.77
N LEU A 116 5.64 6.12 -16.20
CA LEU A 116 6.71 5.13 -16.37
C LEU A 116 6.96 4.36 -15.08
N CYS A 117 7.28 3.07 -15.23
CA CYS A 117 7.75 2.24 -14.12
C CYS A 117 9.13 2.71 -13.61
N GLY A 118 9.61 2.07 -12.55
CA GLY A 118 10.95 2.31 -11.99
C GLY A 118 12.03 2.29 -13.06
N ASP A 119 12.06 1.21 -13.83
CA ASP A 119 13.15 0.88 -14.75
C ASP A 119 13.12 1.73 -16.02
N CYS A 120 11.94 1.89 -16.64
CA CYS A 120 11.79 2.72 -17.83
C CYS A 120 12.14 4.18 -17.56
N HIS A 121 11.80 4.70 -16.37
CA HIS A 121 12.18 6.04 -15.97
C HIS A 121 13.70 6.18 -15.85
N THR A 122 14.34 5.25 -15.14
CA THR A 122 15.81 5.25 -14.97
C THR A 122 16.55 5.09 -16.30
N ALA A 123 15.99 4.31 -17.23
CA ALA A 123 16.50 4.15 -18.59
C ALA A 123 16.28 5.38 -19.49
N GLY A 124 15.60 6.43 -19.00
CA GLY A 124 15.29 7.62 -19.79
C GLY A 124 14.32 7.34 -20.94
N ALA A 125 13.49 6.31 -20.83
CA ALA A 125 12.53 5.96 -21.85
C ALA A 125 11.45 7.04 -21.98
N THR A 126 10.99 7.27 -23.21
CA THR A 126 9.86 8.19 -23.46
C THR A 126 8.55 7.39 -23.42
N PRO A 127 7.49 7.89 -22.76
CA PRO A 127 6.17 7.27 -22.81
C PRO A 127 5.69 7.11 -24.26
N THR A 128 4.98 6.02 -24.57
CA THR A 128 4.38 5.87 -25.90
C THR A 128 3.33 6.96 -26.15
N ALA A 129 3.08 7.29 -27.42
CA ALA A 129 2.09 8.30 -27.80
C ALA A 129 0.66 7.96 -27.32
N SER A 130 0.34 6.67 -27.19
CA SER A 130 -0.93 6.19 -26.62
C SER A 130 -0.91 6.06 -25.10
N GLY A 131 0.22 6.36 -24.45
CA GLY A 131 0.41 6.30 -23.00
C GLY A 131 -0.01 4.95 -22.42
N THR A 132 -0.69 4.99 -21.28
CA THR A 132 -1.30 3.78 -20.67
C THR A 132 -2.58 3.33 -21.38
N ALA A 133 -3.17 4.17 -22.24
CA ALA A 133 -4.42 3.84 -22.95
C ALA A 133 -4.20 2.74 -23.99
N GLY A 134 -3.04 2.70 -24.66
CA GLY A 134 -2.69 1.62 -25.58
C GLY A 134 -2.76 0.24 -24.93
N TRP A 135 -2.25 0.14 -23.71
CA TRP A 135 -2.26 -1.09 -22.91
C TRP A 135 -3.64 -1.47 -22.36
N ARG A 136 -4.49 -0.49 -22.05
CA ARG A 136 -5.89 -0.74 -21.63
C ARG A 136 -6.74 -1.33 -22.75
N THR A 137 -6.48 -0.95 -24.01
CA THR A 137 -7.17 -1.54 -25.16
C THR A 137 -6.80 -3.01 -25.35
N VAL A 138 -5.54 -3.38 -25.11
CA VAL A 138 -5.08 -4.79 -25.13
C VAL A 138 -5.74 -5.60 -24.00
N GLN A 139 -5.89 -5.01 -22.81
CA GLN A 139 -6.56 -5.68 -21.69
C GLN A 139 -8.08 -5.81 -21.84
N ARG A 140 -8.76 -4.89 -22.54
CA ARG A 140 -10.20 -5.03 -22.81
C ARG A 140 -10.52 -6.33 -23.54
N TRP A 141 -9.63 -6.81 -24.41
CA TRP A 141 -9.79 -8.09 -25.11
C TRP A 141 -9.64 -9.30 -24.18
N GLN A 142 -9.01 -9.12 -23.01
CA GLN A 142 -8.87 -10.16 -21.97
C GLN A 142 -10.02 -10.12 -20.95
N GLU A 143 -10.60 -8.94 -20.68
CA GLU A 143 -11.78 -8.77 -19.82
C GLU A 143 -13.10 -9.10 -20.55
N GLU A 144 -13.13 -9.04 -21.89
CA GLU A 144 -14.23 -9.55 -22.74
C GLU A 144 -14.20 -11.08 -22.91
N ALA A 145 -13.41 -11.79 -22.09
CA ALA A 145 -13.68 -13.21 -21.86
C ALA A 145 -15.01 -13.29 -21.09
N PRO A 146 -16.05 -13.95 -21.61
CA PRO A 146 -17.38 -13.90 -21.04
C PRO A 146 -17.33 -14.29 -19.56
N ASP A 147 -18.00 -13.48 -18.73
CA ASP A 147 -18.29 -13.86 -17.35
C ASP A 147 -18.95 -15.24 -17.39
N ALA A 148 -18.57 -16.16 -16.51
CA ALA A 148 -19.10 -17.54 -16.51
C ALA A 148 -20.64 -17.61 -16.38
N ASP A 149 -21.28 -16.50 -15.98
CA ASP A 149 -22.72 -16.31 -15.95
C ASP A 149 -23.33 -16.02 -17.34
N ASP A 150 -22.60 -15.33 -18.24
CA ASP A 150 -23.01 -15.08 -19.63
C ASP A 150 -22.90 -16.35 -20.50
N GLU A 151 -21.90 -17.22 -20.26
CA GLU A 151 -21.80 -18.51 -20.97
C GLU A 151 -23.01 -19.44 -20.73
N ALA A 152 -23.67 -19.33 -19.58
CA ALA A 152 -24.86 -20.10 -19.27
C ALA A 152 -26.09 -19.60 -20.05
N GLN A 153 -26.17 -18.29 -20.28
CA GLN A 153 -27.24 -17.65 -21.05
C GLN A 153 -27.03 -17.85 -22.56
N ASP A 154 -25.81 -17.63 -23.05
CA ASP A 154 -25.45 -17.85 -24.45
C ASP A 154 -25.59 -19.33 -24.85
N ARG A 155 -25.32 -20.30 -23.97
CA ARG A 155 -25.60 -21.72 -24.28
C ARG A 155 -27.09 -22.04 -24.38
N ALA A 156 -27.95 -21.31 -23.65
CA ALA A 156 -29.40 -21.45 -23.76
C ALA A 156 -29.92 -20.83 -25.07
N ASP A 157 -29.34 -19.69 -25.49
CA ASP A 157 -29.73 -18.97 -26.71
C ASP A 157 -29.15 -19.62 -27.98
N ASN A 158 -27.91 -20.15 -27.94
CA ASN A 158 -27.29 -20.85 -29.07
C ASN A 158 -27.89 -22.24 -29.35
N ALA A 159 -28.59 -22.84 -28.39
CA ALA A 159 -29.36 -24.06 -28.64
C ALA A 159 -30.60 -23.80 -29.53
N ALA A 160 -30.97 -22.54 -29.77
CA ALA A 160 -32.13 -22.16 -30.55
C ALA A 160 -31.82 -21.82 -32.02
N ASP A 161 -30.54 -21.68 -32.41
CA ASP A 161 -30.16 -21.11 -33.71
C ASP A 161 -29.31 -22.07 -34.57
N GLU A 162 -29.80 -23.28 -34.80
CA GLU A 162 -29.17 -24.26 -35.70
C GLU A 162 -29.56 -24.06 -37.19
N HIS A 163 -29.41 -22.85 -37.75
CA HIS A 163 -29.55 -22.64 -39.19
C HIS A 163 -28.42 -21.78 -39.81
N GLY A 164 -27.21 -22.35 -39.82
CA GLY A 164 -26.27 -22.39 -40.96
C GLY A 164 -25.87 -21.10 -41.70
N ALA A 165 -24.73 -20.50 -41.31
CA ALA A 165 -23.94 -19.62 -42.20
C ALA A 165 -22.41 -19.57 -41.93
N GLY A 166 -21.83 -20.39 -41.05
CA GLY A 166 -20.48 -20.13 -40.49
C GLY A 166 -19.25 -20.78 -41.17
N ARG A 167 -19.23 -21.08 -42.48
CA ARG A 167 -18.08 -21.80 -43.09
C ARG A 167 -17.02 -20.91 -43.78
N LEU A 168 -17.38 -19.76 -44.34
CA LEU A 168 -16.45 -18.92 -45.11
C LEU A 168 -15.65 -17.94 -44.22
N GLU A 169 -16.24 -17.43 -43.13
CA GLU A 169 -15.59 -16.48 -42.22
C GLU A 169 -14.40 -17.06 -41.43
N ARG A 170 -14.38 -18.39 -41.21
CA ARG A 170 -13.27 -19.08 -40.52
C ARG A 170 -11.94 -19.00 -41.28
N HIS A 171 -11.97 -18.91 -42.61
CA HIS A 171 -10.75 -18.85 -43.43
C HIS A 171 -10.08 -17.47 -43.38
N GLU A 172 -10.88 -16.40 -43.31
CA GLU A 172 -10.36 -15.04 -43.11
C GLU A 172 -9.88 -14.82 -41.67
N GLY A 173 -10.61 -15.37 -40.69
CA GLY A 173 -10.18 -15.39 -39.29
C GLY A 173 -8.84 -16.10 -39.08
N SER A 174 -8.61 -17.22 -39.78
CA SER A 174 -7.33 -17.93 -39.77
C SER A 174 -6.18 -17.10 -40.35
N ALA A 175 -6.43 -16.31 -41.40
CA ALA A 175 -5.42 -15.46 -42.03
C ALA A 175 -5.08 -14.24 -41.15
N VAL A 176 -6.07 -13.67 -40.45
CA VAL A 176 -5.88 -12.59 -39.48
C VAL A 176 -5.13 -13.11 -38.24
N ALA A 177 -5.47 -14.31 -37.74
CA ALA A 177 -4.77 -14.95 -36.64
C ALA A 177 -3.31 -15.27 -36.99
N ALA A 178 -3.03 -15.74 -38.22
CA ALA A 178 -1.67 -15.96 -38.68
C ALA A 178 -0.84 -14.66 -38.74
N ARG A 179 -1.43 -13.57 -39.25
CA ARG A 179 -0.77 -12.24 -39.28
C ARG A 179 -0.54 -11.66 -37.88
N ALA A 180 -1.47 -11.89 -36.96
CA ALA A 180 -1.32 -11.48 -35.56
C ALA A 180 -0.21 -12.28 -34.84
N ALA A 181 -0.13 -13.59 -35.08
CA ALA A 181 0.94 -14.44 -34.56
C ALA A 181 2.32 -14.00 -35.09
N GLU A 182 2.40 -13.65 -36.37
CA GLU A 182 3.66 -13.17 -36.98
C GLU A 182 4.06 -11.79 -36.44
N ALA A 183 3.11 -10.88 -36.19
CA ALA A 183 3.37 -9.59 -35.55
C ALA A 183 3.83 -9.73 -34.08
N LEU A 184 3.28 -10.69 -33.35
CA LEU A 184 3.73 -11.04 -32.00
C LEU A 184 5.14 -11.65 -32.02
N ALA A 185 5.44 -12.53 -32.97
CA ALA A 185 6.78 -13.10 -33.13
C ALA A 185 7.83 -12.03 -33.48
N GLN A 186 7.50 -11.07 -34.34
CA GLN A 186 8.36 -9.91 -34.64
C GLN A 186 8.56 -9.00 -33.44
N SER A 187 7.53 -8.83 -32.60
CA SER A 187 7.63 -8.02 -31.38
C SER A 187 8.48 -8.72 -30.30
N ALA A 188 8.27 -10.02 -30.09
CA ALA A 188 9.09 -10.84 -29.20
C ALA A 188 10.57 -10.85 -29.64
N ALA A 189 10.85 -10.94 -30.95
CA ALA A 189 12.21 -10.85 -31.48
C ALA A 189 12.87 -9.48 -31.26
N ARG A 190 12.09 -8.38 -31.21
CA ARG A 190 12.62 -7.05 -30.84
C ARG A 190 12.96 -6.95 -29.35
N PHE A 191 12.15 -7.59 -28.49
CA PHE A 191 12.43 -7.69 -27.06
C PHE A 191 13.66 -8.59 -26.78
N ASP A 192 13.82 -9.68 -27.53
CA ASP A 192 14.99 -10.57 -27.46
C ASP A 192 16.29 -9.92 -28.02
N HIS A 193 16.15 -8.84 -28.79
CA HIS A 193 17.28 -7.97 -29.19
C HIS A 193 17.64 -6.97 -28.07
N THR A 194 16.66 -6.49 -27.29
CA THR A 194 16.95 -5.63 -26.12
C THR A 194 17.56 -6.43 -24.97
N ASP A 195 17.26 -7.73 -24.87
CA ASP A 195 17.93 -8.66 -23.94
C ASP A 195 19.29 -9.16 -24.46
N ARG A 196 19.66 -8.84 -25.71
CA ARG A 196 21.04 -8.95 -26.22
C ARG A 196 21.85 -7.66 -26.09
N ALA A 197 21.39 -6.70 -25.28
CA ALA A 197 22.34 -5.82 -24.63
C ALA A 197 23.27 -6.72 -23.82
N GLU A 198 24.54 -6.76 -24.23
CA GLU A 198 25.65 -7.41 -23.52
C GLU A 198 25.38 -7.43 -22.01
N PRO A 199 25.50 -8.58 -21.32
CA PRO A 199 25.34 -8.60 -19.88
C PRO A 199 26.34 -7.59 -19.34
N HIS A 200 25.86 -6.50 -18.76
CA HIS A 200 26.69 -5.59 -17.99
C HIS A 200 27.21 -6.39 -16.80
N GLY A 201 28.32 -7.09 -17.06
CA GLY A 201 29.04 -7.93 -16.12
C GLY A 201 29.62 -7.06 -15.01
N GLY A 202 29.35 -7.49 -13.79
CA GLY A 202 29.82 -6.84 -12.56
C GLY A 202 28.73 -5.97 -11.94
N GLY A 203 28.01 -6.51 -10.96
CA GLY A 203 27.17 -5.65 -10.12
C GLY A 203 26.18 -6.35 -9.21
N GLU A 204 25.73 -7.58 -9.49
CA GLU A 204 24.75 -8.22 -8.60
C GLU A 204 25.40 -8.70 -7.29
N ALA A 205 26.52 -9.44 -7.38
CA ALA A 205 27.29 -9.83 -6.21
C ALA A 205 27.86 -8.63 -5.43
N GLU A 206 28.28 -7.57 -6.13
CA GLU A 206 28.81 -6.35 -5.50
C GLU A 206 27.71 -5.57 -4.77
N ARG A 207 26.51 -5.48 -5.35
CA ARG A 207 25.33 -4.90 -4.70
C ARG A 207 24.85 -5.74 -3.52
N ASP A 208 24.91 -7.07 -3.62
CA ASP A 208 24.57 -7.97 -2.52
C ASP A 208 25.58 -7.87 -1.37
N GLU A 209 26.87 -7.73 -1.66
CA GLU A 209 27.92 -7.45 -0.66
C GLU A 209 27.77 -6.05 -0.05
N GLU A 210 27.42 -5.04 -0.83
CA GLU A 210 27.13 -3.69 -0.35
C GLU A 210 25.90 -3.69 0.58
N LEU A 211 24.84 -4.41 0.19
CA LEU A 211 23.62 -4.58 0.98
C LEU A 211 23.90 -5.33 2.29
N ALA A 212 24.72 -6.38 2.25
CA ALA A 212 25.14 -7.13 3.44
C ALA A 212 25.91 -6.23 4.42
N ARG A 213 26.83 -5.41 3.91
CA ARG A 213 27.61 -4.45 4.71
C ARG A 213 26.73 -3.41 5.38
N TRP A 214 25.75 -2.87 4.65
CA TRP A 214 24.75 -1.95 5.23
C TRP A 214 23.93 -2.59 6.35
N HIS A 215 23.56 -3.86 6.20
CA HIS A 215 22.85 -4.60 7.26
C HIS A 215 23.71 -4.85 8.49
N ASP A 216 25.01 -5.08 8.33
CA ASP A 216 25.97 -5.19 9.44
C ASP A 216 26.15 -3.85 10.17
N ASP A 217 26.29 -2.75 9.43
CA ASP A 217 26.40 -1.41 10.01
C ASP A 217 25.14 -1.02 10.80
N ASP A 218 23.94 -1.32 10.28
CA ASP A 218 22.67 -1.08 10.99
C ASP A 218 22.56 -1.95 12.26
N ARG A 219 23.00 -3.21 12.21
CA ARG A 219 23.07 -4.07 13.40
C ARG A 219 24.03 -3.52 14.44
N ALA A 220 25.23 -3.12 14.04
CA ALA A 220 26.25 -2.55 14.93
C ALA A 220 25.76 -1.24 15.57
N ALA A 221 25.09 -0.38 14.81
CA ALA A 221 24.50 0.86 15.31
C ALA A 221 23.40 0.60 16.35
N ARG A 222 22.54 -0.41 16.14
CA ARG A 222 21.51 -0.81 17.11
C ARG A 222 22.10 -1.32 18.42
N LEU A 223 23.11 -2.20 18.35
CA LEU A 223 23.79 -2.72 19.53
C LEU A 223 24.48 -1.59 20.31
N THR A 224 25.16 -0.68 19.62
CA THR A 224 25.80 0.48 20.24
C THR A 224 24.79 1.39 20.95
N ALA A 225 23.63 1.64 20.33
CA ALA A 225 22.56 2.42 20.94
C ALA A 225 21.97 1.72 22.18
N GLU A 226 21.78 0.42 22.12
CA GLU A 226 21.30 -0.38 23.26
C GLU A 226 22.31 -0.39 24.42
N GLN A 227 23.62 -0.53 24.12
CA GLN A 227 24.68 -0.42 25.12
C GLN A 227 24.71 0.96 25.78
N ALA A 228 24.51 2.03 25.01
CA ALA A 228 24.46 3.39 25.52
C ALA A 228 23.24 3.61 26.43
N ASP A 229 22.07 3.09 26.05
CA ASP A 229 20.85 3.14 26.86
C ASP A 229 21.00 2.33 28.16
N ILE A 230 21.64 1.15 28.12
CA ILE A 230 21.96 0.34 29.30
C ILE A 230 22.94 1.10 30.21
N SER A 231 23.99 1.69 29.66
CA SER A 231 25.00 2.43 30.43
C SER A 231 24.41 3.69 31.08
N ALA A 232 23.55 4.41 30.36
CA ALA A 232 22.82 5.56 30.90
C ALA A 232 21.84 5.15 32.01
N SER A 233 21.15 4.02 31.85
CA SER A 233 20.25 3.47 32.86
C SER A 233 21.02 3.02 34.12
N GLN A 234 22.20 2.40 33.97
CA GLN A 234 23.05 2.02 35.09
C GLN A 234 23.65 3.23 35.81
N ALA A 235 24.08 4.26 35.08
CA ALA A 235 24.55 5.51 35.67
C ALA A 235 23.45 6.20 36.48
N GLN A 236 22.24 6.31 35.91
CA GLN A 236 21.07 6.82 36.62
C GLN A 236 20.76 6.00 37.88
N TRP A 237 20.86 4.67 37.81
CA TRP A 237 20.62 3.79 38.95
C TRP A 237 21.68 3.92 40.05
N ARG A 238 22.94 4.24 39.71
CA ARG A 238 23.99 4.53 40.69
C ARG A 238 23.78 5.88 41.38
N ASP A 239 23.43 6.91 40.61
CA ASP A 239 23.14 8.26 41.13
C ASP A 239 21.93 8.25 42.08
N GLU A 240 20.87 7.50 41.75
CA GLU A 240 19.66 7.39 42.58
C GLU A 240 19.90 6.66 43.93
N ARG A 241 21.00 5.90 44.08
CA ARG A 241 21.34 5.19 45.33
C ARG A 241 22.54 5.75 46.09
N GLY A 242 23.13 6.86 45.62
CA GLY A 242 24.21 7.55 46.34
C GLY A 242 25.46 6.72 46.58
N VAL A 243 25.76 5.75 45.71
CA VAL A 243 26.99 4.95 45.78
C VAL A 243 28.05 5.62 44.91
N ALA A 244 28.85 6.49 45.53
CA ALA A 244 30.10 7.00 44.95
C ALA A 244 31.22 5.96 45.10
#